data_AF-A0A519ZBN7-F1
#
_entry.id   AF-A0A519ZBN7-F1
#
_cell.length_a   1.000
_cell.length_b   1.000
_cell.length_c   1.000
_cell.angle_alpha   90.00
_cell.angle_beta   90.00
_cell.angle_gamma   90.00
#
_symmetry.space_group_name_H-M   'P 1'
#
loop_
_entity.id
_entity.type
_entity.pdbx_description
1 polymer ?
#
loop_
_entity_poly.entity_id
_entity_poly.type
_entity_poly.pdbx_seq_one_letter_code
_entity_poly.pdbx_strand_id
1 'polypeptide(L)'
;MAYEYTGSSSGAMAQPKARWYRYYDSNGRPNLSSTITDQHLKYGYQALDSNMQVIKSATPYSPDSYAVQKAKRDALEAKRQFDMNLKRTYGSASQAAAKRDQILADMASRKAYLQAQLISLQRALGSDISQAAVYERQRKAIPLTLQKSLATNRKNVADAEQNIKAIS
;
A
#
# COMPACT_ATOMS: atom_id res chain seq x y z
N MET A 1 -19.19 37.58 -38.81
CA MET A 1 -20.08 36.46 -39.20
C MET A 1 -19.76 35.30 -38.29
N ALA A 2 -20.67 34.96 -37.39
CA ALA A 2 -20.52 33.91 -36.39
C ALA A 2 -21.12 32.61 -36.93
N TYR A 3 -20.45 31.47 -36.72
CA TYR A 3 -21.04 30.16 -36.90
C TYR A 3 -20.76 29.34 -35.63
N GLU A 4 -21.85 28.85 -35.06
CA GLU A 4 -21.97 28.30 -33.72
C GLU A 4 -21.42 26.86 -33.64
N TYR A 5 -20.81 26.55 -32.50
CA TYR A 5 -20.36 25.21 -32.12
C TYR A 5 -21.53 24.45 -31.47
N THR A 6 -22.20 23.56 -32.21
CA THR A 6 -23.25 22.71 -31.65
C THR A 6 -22.67 21.36 -31.23
N GLY A 7 -22.66 21.14 -29.91
CA GLY A 7 -22.23 19.91 -29.27
C GLY A 7 -23.11 18.73 -29.66
N SER A 8 -22.46 17.63 -30.06
CA SER A 8 -23.12 16.34 -30.22
C SER A 8 -23.29 15.69 -28.84
N SER A 9 -24.52 15.74 -28.32
CA SER A 9 -24.95 14.94 -27.18
C SER A 9 -24.91 13.46 -27.56
N SER A 10 -24.00 12.71 -26.96
CA SER A 10 -23.97 11.24 -27.03
C SER A 10 -25.22 10.68 -26.34
N GLY A 11 -26.26 10.39 -27.13
CA GLY A 11 -27.42 9.63 -26.67
C GLY A 11 -26.96 8.27 -26.17
N ALA A 12 -27.23 7.97 -24.89
CA ALA A 12 -27.06 6.64 -24.35
C ALA A 12 -27.96 5.67 -25.12
N MET A 13 -27.39 4.92 -26.08
CA MET A 13 -28.08 3.84 -26.76
C MET A 13 -28.57 2.85 -25.71
N ALA A 14 -29.89 2.78 -25.53
CA ALA A 14 -30.53 1.77 -24.71
C ALA A 14 -30.06 0.40 -25.19
N GLN A 15 -29.36 -0.33 -24.32
CA GLN A 15 -28.90 -1.68 -24.62
C GLN A 15 -30.13 -2.53 -24.99
N PRO A 16 -30.13 -3.21 -26.15
CA PRO A 16 -31.29 -3.98 -26.58
C PRO A 16 -31.54 -5.09 -25.56
N LYS A 17 -32.75 -5.11 -24.98
CA LYS A 17 -33.15 -6.08 -23.96
C LYS A 17 -33.80 -7.28 -24.62
N ALA A 18 -33.42 -8.47 -24.16
CA ALA A 18 -34.06 -9.70 -24.60
C ALA A 18 -35.52 -9.72 -24.13
N ARG A 19 -36.45 -9.87 -25.08
CA ARG A 19 -37.88 -10.05 -24.81
C ARG A 19 -38.32 -11.49 -25.01
N TRP A 20 -37.67 -12.21 -25.91
CA TRP A 20 -37.93 -13.61 -26.18
C TRP A 20 -36.65 -14.42 -26.31
N TYR A 21 -36.77 -15.71 -26.10
CA TYR A 21 -35.71 -16.70 -26.24
C TYR A 21 -36.20 -17.78 -27.21
N ARG A 22 -35.40 -18.06 -28.22
CA ARG A 22 -35.68 -19.08 -29.23
C ARG A 22 -34.65 -20.19 -29.17
N TYR A 23 -35.10 -21.44 -29.20
CA TYR A 23 -34.23 -22.58 -29.49
C TYR A 23 -34.78 -23.39 -30.66
N TYR A 24 -33.93 -24.24 -31.24
CA TYR A 24 -34.32 -25.19 -32.27
C TYR A 24 -34.31 -26.58 -31.67
N ASP A 25 -35.41 -27.33 -31.84
CA ASP A 25 -35.46 -28.73 -31.43
C ASP A 25 -34.64 -29.63 -32.40
N SER A 26 -34.53 -30.92 -32.09
CA SER A 26 -33.83 -31.90 -32.93
C SER A 26 -34.41 -32.03 -34.35
N ASN A 27 -35.65 -31.57 -34.57
CA ASN A 27 -36.33 -31.59 -35.85
C ASN A 27 -36.23 -30.24 -36.59
N GLY A 28 -35.44 -29.30 -36.07
CA GLY A 28 -35.25 -27.97 -36.64
C GLY A 28 -36.44 -27.02 -36.46
N ARG A 29 -37.41 -27.34 -35.59
CA ARG A 29 -38.57 -26.48 -35.35
C ARG A 29 -38.22 -25.39 -34.33
N PRO A 30 -38.46 -24.11 -34.65
CA PRO A 30 -38.20 -23.01 -33.73
C PRO A 30 -39.24 -22.99 -32.61
N ASN A 31 -38.78 -22.96 -31.37
CA ASN A 31 -39.63 -22.82 -30.18
C ASN A 31 -39.27 -21.52 -29.47
N LEU A 32 -40.28 -20.70 -29.15
CA LEU A 32 -40.12 -19.37 -28.56
C LEU A 32 -40.72 -19.33 -27.16
N SER A 33 -39.99 -18.74 -26.21
CA SER A 33 -40.44 -18.53 -24.83
C SER A 33 -40.00 -17.16 -24.31
N SER A 34 -40.78 -16.55 -23.42
CA SER A 34 -40.38 -15.33 -22.70
C SER A 34 -39.34 -15.59 -21.60
N THR A 35 -39.18 -16.85 -21.19
CA THR A 35 -38.26 -17.28 -20.14
C THR A 35 -37.36 -18.42 -20.63
N ILE A 36 -36.12 -18.44 -20.16
CA ILE A 36 -35.16 -19.52 -20.46
C ILE A 36 -35.61 -20.80 -19.73
N THR A 37 -35.72 -21.89 -20.46
CA THR A 37 -36.06 -23.23 -19.92
C THR A 37 -34.92 -24.21 -20.14
N ASP A 38 -34.99 -25.40 -19.52
CA ASP A 38 -33.97 -26.45 -19.69
C ASP A 38 -33.74 -26.85 -21.15
N GLN A 39 -34.77 -26.79 -22.01
CA GLN A 39 -34.63 -27.07 -23.44
C GLN A 39 -33.75 -26.03 -24.15
N HIS A 40 -33.79 -24.76 -23.71
CA HIS A 40 -32.93 -23.70 -24.21
C HIS A 40 -31.47 -23.94 -23.81
N LEU A 41 -31.23 -24.42 -22.58
CA LEU A 41 -29.90 -24.83 -22.14
C LEU A 41 -29.41 -26.04 -22.94
N LYS A 42 -30.27 -27.03 -23.19
CA LYS A 42 -29.94 -28.27 -23.91
C LYS A 42 -29.57 -28.04 -25.37
N TYR A 43 -30.35 -27.26 -26.12
CA TYR A 43 -30.15 -27.05 -27.56
C TYR A 43 -29.41 -25.75 -27.90
N GLY A 44 -29.09 -24.94 -26.89
CA GLY A 44 -28.65 -23.57 -27.10
C GLY A 44 -29.83 -22.68 -27.47
N TYR A 45 -29.67 -21.38 -27.28
CA TYR A 45 -30.74 -20.43 -27.54
C TYR A 45 -30.24 -19.10 -28.06
N GLN A 46 -31.13 -18.42 -28.77
CA GLN A 46 -30.96 -17.06 -29.21
C GLN A 46 -31.87 -16.17 -28.37
N ALA A 47 -31.32 -15.09 -27.83
CA ALA A 47 -32.09 -14.03 -27.22
C ALA A 47 -32.50 -13.04 -28.31
N LEU A 48 -33.78 -12.73 -28.39
CA LEU A 48 -34.39 -11.87 -29.39
C LEU A 48 -34.90 -10.59 -28.74
N ASP A 49 -34.74 -9.46 -29.42
CA ASP A 49 -35.33 -8.18 -29.04
C ASP A 49 -36.83 -8.12 -29.37
N SER A 50 -37.48 -6.98 -29.10
CA SER A 50 -38.90 -6.76 -29.40
C SER A 50 -39.26 -6.83 -30.90
N ASN A 51 -38.27 -6.74 -31.79
CA ASN A 51 -38.43 -6.79 -33.24
C ASN A 51 -38.05 -8.18 -33.80
N MET A 52 -37.91 -9.19 -32.94
CA MET A 52 -37.50 -10.55 -33.29
C MET A 52 -36.08 -10.65 -33.89
N GLN A 53 -35.22 -9.67 -33.62
CA GLN A 53 -33.82 -9.68 -34.03
C GLN A 53 -32.95 -10.35 -32.97
N VAL A 54 -32.01 -11.19 -33.40
CA VAL A 54 -31.08 -11.88 -32.49
C VAL A 54 -30.07 -10.90 -31.94
N ILE A 55 -30.07 -10.73 -30.62
CA ILE A 55 -29.13 -9.84 -29.92
C ILE A 55 -28.01 -10.60 -29.20
N LYS A 56 -28.24 -11.89 -28.90
CA LYS A 56 -27.24 -12.76 -28.28
C LYS A 56 -27.54 -14.22 -28.63
N SER A 57 -26.49 -15.02 -28.81
CA SER A 57 -26.59 -16.47 -28.99
C SER A 57 -25.83 -17.18 -27.88
N ALA A 58 -26.44 -18.18 -27.27
CA ALA A 58 -25.85 -19.07 -26.29
C ALA A 58 -25.74 -20.48 -26.89
N THR A 59 -24.56 -21.09 -26.76
CA THR A 59 -24.33 -22.46 -27.23
C THR A 59 -25.05 -23.48 -26.35
N PRO A 60 -25.35 -24.68 -26.87
CA PRO A 60 -25.79 -25.81 -26.06
C PRO A 60 -24.91 -26.02 -24.83
N TYR A 61 -25.54 -26.27 -23.70
CA TYR A 61 -24.86 -26.64 -22.47
C TYR A 61 -24.26 -28.04 -22.64
N SER A 62 -22.93 -28.11 -22.67
CA SER A 62 -22.18 -29.37 -22.58
C SER A 62 -21.47 -29.41 -21.22
N PRO A 63 -21.71 -30.45 -20.38
CA PRO A 63 -21.03 -30.62 -19.11
C PRO A 63 -19.50 -30.57 -19.23
N ASP A 64 -18.95 -31.14 -20.29
CA ASP A 64 -17.50 -31.14 -20.56
C ASP A 64 -16.99 -29.74 -20.86
N SER A 65 -17.71 -28.98 -21.70
CA SER A 65 -17.35 -27.60 -22.03
C SER A 65 -17.41 -26.67 -20.81
N TYR A 66 -18.35 -26.92 -19.89
CA TYR A 66 -18.47 -26.18 -18.65
C TYR A 66 -17.34 -26.52 -17.69
N ALA A 67 -17.01 -27.80 -17.53
CA ALA A 67 -15.91 -28.26 -16.68
C ALA A 67 -14.57 -27.66 -17.14
N VAL A 68 -14.30 -27.65 -18.45
CA VAL A 68 -13.08 -27.04 -19.03
C VAL A 68 -13.05 -25.52 -18.78
N GLN A 69 -14.16 -24.83 -19.00
CA GLN A 69 -14.25 -23.39 -18.73
C GLN A 69 -14.13 -23.04 -17.24
N LYS A 70 -14.67 -23.89 -16.37
CA LYS A 70 -14.53 -23.76 -14.91
C LYS A 70 -13.06 -23.97 -14.51
N ALA A 71 -12.43 -25.05 -14.96
CA ALA A 71 -11.02 -25.31 -14.69
C ALA A 71 -10.10 -24.17 -15.17
N LYS A 72 -10.39 -23.57 -16.32
CA LYS A 72 -9.66 -22.40 -16.83
C LYS A 72 -9.82 -21.17 -15.93
N ARG A 73 -11.03 -20.92 -15.41
CA ARG A 73 -11.30 -19.83 -14.46
C ARG A 73 -10.59 -20.08 -13.15
N ASP A 74 -10.72 -21.28 -12.59
CA ASP A 74 -10.07 -21.68 -11.35
C ASP A 74 -8.54 -21.56 -11.44
N ALA A 75 -7.94 -21.98 -12.57
CA ALA A 75 -6.50 -21.83 -12.81
C ALA A 75 -6.05 -20.37 -12.92
N LEU A 76 -6.84 -19.52 -13.57
CA LEU A 76 -6.56 -18.08 -13.66
C LEU A 76 -6.65 -17.41 -12.29
N GLU A 77 -7.65 -17.77 -11.49
CA GLU A 77 -7.81 -17.28 -10.13
C GLU A 77 -6.65 -17.73 -9.24
N ALA A 78 -6.27 -19.00 -9.28
CA ALA A 78 -5.11 -19.52 -8.55
C ALA A 78 -3.83 -18.78 -8.93
N LYS A 79 -3.59 -18.53 -10.23
CA LYS A 79 -2.46 -17.74 -10.71
C LYS A 79 -2.49 -16.30 -10.18
N ARG A 80 -3.66 -15.67 -10.15
CA ARG A 80 -3.85 -14.32 -9.60
C ARG A 80 -3.53 -14.28 -8.11
N GLN A 81 -4.02 -15.25 -7.34
CA GLN A 81 -3.75 -15.35 -5.91
C GLN A 81 -2.26 -15.56 -5.63
N PHE A 82 -1.59 -16.40 -6.41
CA PHE A 82 -0.15 -16.60 -6.30
C PHE A 82 0.64 -15.32 -6.57
N ASP A 83 0.32 -14.59 -7.64
CA ASP A 83 0.95 -13.30 -7.96
C ASP A 83 0.72 -12.24 -6.86
N MET A 84 -0.50 -12.18 -6.30
CA MET A 84 -0.79 -11.29 -5.17
C MET A 84 0.02 -11.65 -3.92
N ASN A 85 0.15 -12.95 -3.60
CA ASN A 85 0.97 -13.40 -2.48
C ASN A 85 2.46 -13.11 -2.72
N LEU A 86 2.95 -13.30 -3.94
CA LEU A 86 4.31 -12.95 -4.33
C LEU A 86 4.57 -11.46 -4.12
N LYS A 87 3.71 -10.59 -4.65
CA LYS A 87 3.80 -9.13 -4.44
C LYS A 87 3.73 -8.75 -2.96
N ARG A 88 2.89 -9.43 -2.18
CA ARG A 88 2.79 -9.20 -0.73
C ARG A 88 4.08 -9.60 -0.02
N THR A 89 4.62 -10.78 -0.26
CA THR A 89 5.82 -11.29 0.40
C THR A 89 7.07 -10.51 -0.04
N TYR A 90 7.30 -10.33 -1.34
CA TYR A 90 8.48 -9.61 -1.84
C TYR A 90 8.37 -8.09 -1.67
N GLY A 91 7.17 -7.53 -1.78
CA GLY A 91 6.90 -6.14 -1.39
C GLY A 91 7.06 -5.91 0.12
N SER A 92 6.67 -6.88 0.96
CA SER A 92 6.87 -6.80 2.42
C SER A 92 8.33 -6.93 2.83
N ALA A 93 9.14 -7.74 2.14
CA ALA A 93 10.57 -7.85 2.42
C ALA A 93 11.29 -6.53 2.08
N SER A 94 10.95 -5.91 0.95
CA SER A 94 11.45 -4.57 0.61
C SER A 94 10.99 -3.50 1.61
N GLN A 95 9.74 -3.56 2.08
CA GLN A 95 9.23 -2.63 3.09
C GLN A 95 9.87 -2.86 4.46
N ALA A 96 10.12 -4.11 4.86
CA ALA A 96 10.82 -4.46 6.08
C ALA A 96 12.28 -3.98 6.04
N ALA A 97 12.96 -4.15 4.89
CA ALA A 97 14.29 -3.61 4.67
C ALA A 97 14.30 -2.08 4.74
N ALA A 98 13.37 -1.40 4.06
CA ALA A 98 13.23 0.05 4.13
C ALA A 98 12.95 0.54 5.56
N LYS A 99 12.12 -0.18 6.33
CA LYS A 99 11.83 0.15 7.73
C LYS A 99 13.04 -0.05 8.62
N ARG A 100 13.79 -1.14 8.44
CA ARG A 100 15.07 -1.38 9.12
C ARG A 100 16.04 -0.25 8.83
N ASP A 101 16.22 0.11 7.57
CA ASP A 101 17.17 1.15 7.15
C ASP A 101 16.77 2.52 7.71
N GLN A 102 15.46 2.82 7.75
CA GLN A 102 14.93 4.01 8.43
C GLN A 102 15.28 4.03 9.93
N ILE A 103 15.09 2.91 10.63
CA ILE A 103 15.42 2.80 12.05
C ILE A 103 16.93 2.98 12.28
N LEU A 104 17.76 2.37 11.43
CA LEU A 104 19.22 2.53 11.50
C LEU A 104 19.66 3.98 11.28
N ALA A 105 19.04 4.68 10.32
CA ALA A 105 19.31 6.09 10.06
C ALA A 105 18.88 6.98 11.24
N ASP A 106 17.75 6.70 11.87
CA ASP A 106 17.27 7.40 13.07
C ASP A 106 18.22 7.18 14.26
N MET A 107 18.63 5.92 14.51
CA MET A 107 19.61 5.58 15.54
C MET A 107 20.94 6.31 15.32
N ALA A 108 21.44 6.35 14.08
CA ALA A 108 22.67 7.06 13.74
C ALA A 108 22.54 8.57 13.99
N SER A 109 21.42 9.16 13.60
CA SER A 109 21.13 10.60 13.83
C SER A 109 21.05 10.92 15.31
N ARG A 110 20.38 10.07 16.11
CA ARG A 110 20.31 10.21 17.56
C ARG A 110 21.68 10.09 18.22
N LYS A 111 22.51 9.14 17.76
CA LYS A 111 23.88 9.00 18.25
C LYS A 111 24.72 10.25 17.96
N ALA A 112 24.65 10.77 16.75
CA ALA A 112 25.36 12.00 16.36
C ALA A 112 24.93 13.20 17.23
N TYR A 113 23.63 13.34 17.49
CA TYR A 113 23.10 14.36 18.39
C TYR A 113 23.67 14.23 19.81
N LEU A 114 23.64 13.04 20.39
CA LEU A 114 24.17 12.80 21.74
C LEU A 114 25.68 13.06 21.83
N GLN A 115 26.44 12.69 20.78
CA GLN A 115 27.86 12.99 20.70
C GLN A 115 28.13 14.49 20.65
N ALA A 116 27.36 15.25 19.86
CA ALA A 116 27.47 16.71 19.80
C ALA A 116 27.14 17.35 21.16
N GLN A 117 26.10 16.86 21.84
CA GLN A 117 25.73 17.29 23.19
C GLN A 117 26.86 17.03 24.20
N LEU A 118 27.47 15.84 24.15
CA LEU A 118 28.60 15.48 25.01
C LEU A 118 29.79 16.43 24.81
N ILE A 119 30.14 16.73 23.55
CA ILE A 119 31.23 17.67 23.23
C ILE A 119 30.93 19.05 23.81
N SER A 120 29.69 19.53 23.72
CA SER A 120 29.29 20.82 24.30
C SER A 120 29.43 20.82 25.83
N LEU A 121 29.00 19.74 26.50
CA LEU A 121 29.11 19.60 27.95
C LEU A 121 30.57 19.53 28.41
N GLN A 122 31.43 18.81 27.67
CA GLN A 122 32.87 18.75 27.95
C GLN A 122 33.55 20.11 27.79
N ARG A 123 33.16 20.92 26.79
CA ARG A 123 33.65 22.30 26.64
C ARG A 123 33.22 23.19 27.80
N ALA A 124 31.96 23.11 28.21
CA ALA A 124 31.46 23.86 29.37
C ALA A 124 32.22 23.48 30.65
N LEU A 125 32.42 22.18 30.89
CA LEU A 125 33.21 21.68 32.01
C LEU A 125 34.66 22.17 31.97
N GLY A 126 35.31 22.15 30.79
CA GLY A 126 36.67 22.67 30.62
C GLY A 126 36.78 24.17 30.92
N SER A 127 35.77 24.96 30.52
CA SER A 127 35.68 26.38 30.86
C SER A 127 35.55 26.56 32.38
N ASP A 128 34.67 25.82 33.03
CA ASP A 128 34.46 25.90 34.48
C ASP A 128 35.72 25.52 35.27
N ILE A 129 36.42 24.46 34.85
CA ILE A 129 37.70 24.04 35.44
C ILE A 129 38.75 25.14 35.27
N SER A 130 38.82 25.74 34.08
CA SER A 130 39.77 26.83 33.80
C SER A 130 39.50 28.05 34.68
N GLN A 131 38.22 28.42 34.87
CA GLN A 131 37.82 29.50 35.77
C GLN A 131 38.18 29.17 37.23
N ALA A 132 37.89 27.96 37.68
CA ALA A 132 38.23 27.52 39.04
C ALA A 132 39.75 27.59 39.30
N ALA A 133 40.56 27.16 38.33
CA ALA A 133 42.02 27.24 38.41
C ALA A 133 42.52 28.69 38.53
N VAL A 134 41.84 29.67 37.91
CA VAL A 134 42.18 31.10 38.08
C VAL A 134 41.94 31.55 39.51
N TYR A 135 40.83 31.16 40.15
CA TYR A 135 40.56 31.49 41.55
C TYR A 135 41.59 30.85 42.50
N GLU A 136 41.94 29.58 42.26
CA GLU A 136 42.97 28.86 43.02
C GLU A 136 44.33 29.55 42.93
N ARG A 137 44.76 29.94 41.71
CA ARG A 137 46.01 30.69 41.49
C ARG A 137 46.02 32.03 42.22
N GLN A 138 44.87 32.68 42.32
CA GLN A 138 44.68 33.93 43.06
C GLN A 138 44.52 33.72 44.57
N ARG A 139 44.57 32.48 45.07
CA ARG A 139 44.27 32.09 46.47
C ARG A 139 42.91 32.59 46.96
N LYS A 140 41.95 32.74 46.04
CA LYS A 140 40.57 33.14 46.33
C LYS A 140 39.69 31.89 46.44
N ALA A 141 38.68 31.96 47.30
CA ALA A 141 37.67 30.91 47.36
C ALA A 141 36.90 30.83 46.03
N ILE A 142 36.69 29.61 45.54
CA ILE A 142 35.90 29.35 44.33
C ILE A 142 34.43 29.69 44.65
N PRO A 143 33.76 30.56 43.86
CA PRO A 143 32.36 30.90 44.08
C PRO A 143 31.43 29.68 44.11
N LEU A 144 30.44 29.69 45.01
CA LEU A 144 29.46 28.58 45.14
C LEU A 144 28.71 28.29 43.83
N THR A 145 28.46 29.31 43.01
CA THR A 145 27.83 29.17 41.70
C THR A 145 28.67 28.33 40.76
N LEU A 146 29.99 28.56 40.73
CA LEU A 146 30.94 27.82 39.91
C LEU A 146 31.12 26.38 40.41
N GLN A 147 31.15 26.17 41.74
CA GLN A 147 31.18 24.81 42.31
C GLN A 147 29.94 24.00 41.93
N LYS A 148 28.75 24.61 41.98
CA LYS A 148 27.50 23.98 41.53
C LYS A 148 27.55 23.65 40.03
N SER A 149 28.00 24.59 39.19
CA SER A 149 28.15 24.36 37.75
C SER A 149 29.09 23.19 37.45
N LEU A 150 30.25 23.12 38.13
CA LEU A 150 31.19 22.01 38.02
C LEU A 150 30.55 20.66 38.38
N ALA A 151 29.84 20.59 39.52
CA ALA A 151 29.19 19.37 39.96
C ALA A 151 28.10 18.92 38.96
N THR A 152 27.26 19.85 38.51
CA THR A 152 26.20 19.59 37.53
C THR A 152 26.77 19.16 36.18
N ASN A 153 27.76 19.87 35.64
CA ASN A 153 28.35 19.56 34.34
C ASN A 153 29.10 18.23 34.36
N ARG A 154 29.80 17.89 35.46
CA ARG A 154 30.40 16.55 35.64
C ARG A 154 29.36 15.44 35.62
N LYS A 155 28.24 15.62 36.33
CA LYS A 155 27.14 14.66 36.33
C LYS A 155 26.54 14.52 34.93
N ASN A 156 26.25 15.63 34.27
CA ASN A 156 25.66 15.64 32.93
C ASN A 156 26.57 14.96 31.89
N VAL A 157 27.89 15.14 31.98
CA VAL A 157 28.87 14.43 31.14
C VAL A 157 28.81 12.93 31.38
N ALA A 158 28.83 12.48 32.64
CA ALA A 158 28.75 11.07 32.98
C ALA A 158 27.43 10.43 32.49
N ASP A 159 26.31 11.11 32.70
CA ASP A 159 24.99 10.67 32.23
C ASP A 159 24.94 10.61 30.69
N ALA A 160 25.50 11.59 29.99
CA ALA A 160 25.58 11.61 28.53
C ALA A 160 26.46 10.49 27.97
N GLU A 161 27.61 10.20 28.59
CA GLU A 161 28.48 9.09 28.21
C GLU A 161 27.79 7.74 28.40
N GLN A 162 27.05 7.56 29.50
CA GLN A 162 26.27 6.37 29.74
C GLN A 162 25.16 6.20 28.69
N ASN A 163 24.46 7.28 28.33
CA ASN A 163 23.43 7.26 27.31
C ASN A 163 23.97 6.89 25.92
N ILE A 164 25.16 7.36 25.55
CA ILE A 164 25.81 6.98 24.28
C ILE A 164 26.20 5.50 24.29
N LYS A 165 26.75 4.99 25.40
CA LYS A 165 27.11 3.56 25.55
C LYS A 165 25.89 2.65 25.45
N ALA A 166 24.74 3.07 25.96
CA ALA A 166 23.50 2.28 25.89
C ALA A 166 22.92 2.14 24.47
N ILE A 167 23.31 3.01 23.52
CA ILE A 167 22.82 3.02 22.13
C ILE A 167 23.86 2.39 21.18
N SER A 168 25.07 2.12 21.67
CA SER A 168 26.18 1.56 20.88
C SER A 168 26.22 0.05 20.96
#